data_AF-A0A1U8AC44-F1
#
_entry.id   AF-A0A1U8AC44-F1
#
_cell.length_a   1.000
_cell.length_b   1.000
_cell.length_c   1.000
_cell.angle_alpha   90.00
_cell.angle_beta   90.00
_cell.angle_gamma   90.00
#
_symmetry.space_group_name_H-M   'P 1'
#
loop_
_entity.id
_entity.type
_entity.pdbx_description
1 polymer ?
#
loop_
_entity_poly.entity_id
_entity_poly.type
_entity_poly.pdbx_seq_one_letter_code
_entity_poly.pdbx_strand_id
1 'polypeptide(L)'
;MEEFTDFSTDDMLRKWKEIASSISAKKTLNTTWNPPPPGFIELNFDGSSMKNPGPSGIGGGLRDENGNIIAMFSSSIGVGDSLRAQVLAALEGVQRAKDLKVKKLIVEGDSMVVVSWLKEDNSKL
;
A
#
# COMPACT_ATOMS: atom_id res chain seq x y z
N MET A 1 -21.34 14.12 -10.47
CA MET A 1 -20.00 13.53 -10.32
C MET A 1 -19.39 14.24 -9.15
N GLU A 2 -19.35 13.61 -7.96
CA GLU A 2 -18.63 14.19 -6.83
C GLU A 2 -17.14 14.14 -7.18
N GLU A 3 -16.52 15.32 -7.24
CA GLU A 3 -15.08 15.45 -7.28
C GLU A 3 -14.53 14.79 -6.02
N PHE A 4 -13.79 13.69 -6.19
CA PHE A 4 -12.94 13.19 -5.12
C PHE A 4 -11.88 14.26 -4.88
N THR A 5 -12.13 15.13 -3.90
CA THR A 5 -11.17 16.12 -3.45
C THR A 5 -9.91 15.39 -3.00
N ASP A 6 -8.77 15.78 -3.55
CA ASP A 6 -7.46 15.23 -3.19
C ASP A 6 -7.19 15.58 -1.72
N PHE A 7 -7.42 14.63 -0.81
CA PHE A 7 -7.13 14.83 0.61
C PHE A 7 -5.62 14.85 0.77
N SER A 8 -5.08 15.97 1.28
CA SER A 8 -3.68 16.00 1.70
C SER A 8 -3.44 14.94 2.78
N THR A 9 -2.22 14.41 2.86
CA THR A 9 -1.84 13.46 3.92
C THR A 9 -2.14 14.03 5.31
N ASP A 10 -1.94 15.33 5.50
CA ASP A 10 -2.24 16.02 6.76
C ASP A 10 -3.75 16.05 7.07
N ASP A 11 -4.60 16.26 6.07
CA ASP A 11 -6.05 16.20 6.25
C ASP A 11 -6.53 14.79 6.57
N MET A 12 -5.94 13.77 5.93
CA MET A 12 -6.21 12.37 6.26
C MET A 12 -5.77 12.06 7.69
N LEU A 13 -4.58 12.47 8.11
CA LEU A 13 -4.03 12.23 9.44
C LEU A 13 -4.88 12.91 10.52
N ARG A 14 -5.29 14.16 10.30
CA ARG A 14 -6.16 14.90 11.21
C ARG A 14 -7.51 14.20 11.37
N LYS A 15 -8.18 13.91 10.25
CA LYS A 15 -9.50 13.27 10.24
C LYS A 15 -9.44 11.86 10.82
N TRP A 16 -8.37 11.12 10.54
CA TRP A 16 -8.13 9.80 11.15
C TRP A 16 -8.00 9.89 12.67
N LYS A 17 -7.21 10.83 13.20
CA LYS A 17 -7.07 11.00 14.66
C LYS A 17 -8.41 11.28 15.32
N GLU A 18 -9.21 12.17 14.73
CA GLU A 18 -10.57 12.46 15.20
C GLU A 18 -11.46 11.21 15.18
N ILE A 19 -11.56 10.52 14.04
CA ILE A 19 -12.39 9.33 13.86
C ILE A 19 -11.93 8.19 14.78
N ALA A 20 -10.64 7.85 14.77
CA ALA A 20 -10.08 6.77 15.59
C ALA A 20 -10.30 7.02 17.09
N SER A 21 -10.21 8.27 17.55
CA SER A 21 -10.49 8.63 18.95
C SER A 21 -11.97 8.47 19.33
N SER A 22 -12.87 8.51 18.35
CA SER A 22 -14.32 8.37 18.55
C SER A 22 -14.82 6.92 18.56
N ILE A 23 -13.95 5.94 18.28
CA ILE A 23 -14.31 4.52 18.20
C ILE A 23 -13.58 3.74 19.29
N SER A 24 -14.30 3.07 20.18
CA SER A 24 -13.73 2.13 21.15
C SER A 24 -13.44 0.79 20.46
N ALA A 25 -12.29 0.66 19.80
CA ALA A 25 -11.84 -0.60 19.23
C ALA A 25 -11.28 -1.54 20.31
N LYS A 26 -11.83 -2.75 20.45
CA LYS A 26 -11.20 -3.81 21.23
C LYS A 26 -9.96 -4.29 20.48
N LYS A 27 -8.78 -4.09 21.07
CA LYS A 27 -7.52 -4.59 20.56
C LYS A 27 -7.45 -6.11 20.77
N THR A 28 -7.95 -6.90 19.83
CA THR A 28 -7.75 -8.36 19.81
C THR A 28 -6.33 -8.62 19.31
N LEU A 29 -5.35 -8.73 20.22
CA LEU A 29 -3.97 -9.02 19.85
C LEU A 29 -3.75 -10.52 19.76
N ASN A 30 -3.17 -10.97 18.64
CA ASN A 30 -2.07 -11.94 18.64
C ASN A 30 -1.10 -11.78 17.46
N THR A 31 -1.05 -10.61 16.83
CA THR A 31 0.02 -10.25 15.89
C THR A 31 0.39 -8.79 16.11
N THR A 32 1.49 -8.56 16.81
CA THR A 32 2.10 -7.23 16.89
C THR A 32 2.78 -7.00 15.55
N TRP A 33 2.32 -6.02 14.76
CA TRP A 33 3.08 -5.56 13.60
C TRP A 33 4.44 -5.04 14.10
N ASN A 34 5.52 -5.45 13.44
CA ASN A 34 6.88 -5.00 13.73
C ASN A 34 7.37 -4.18 12.54
N PRO A 35 8.13 -3.10 12.77
CA PRO A 35 8.75 -2.35 11.69
C PRO A 35 9.77 -3.21 10.93
N PRO A 36 10.11 -2.84 9.67
CA PRO A 36 11.10 -3.55 8.89
C PRO A 36 12.49 -3.50 9.56
N PRO A 37 13.38 -4.46 9.26
CA PRO A 37 14.75 -4.45 9.79
C PRO A 37 15.53 -3.19 9.39
N PRO A 38 16.56 -2.79 10.17
CA PRO A 38 17.38 -1.63 9.85
C PRO A 38 17.94 -1.64 8.42
N GLY A 39 17.82 -0.49 7.75
CA GLY A 39 18.22 -0.27 6.36
C GLY A 39 17.26 -0.82 5.31
N PHE A 40 16.13 -1.41 5.70
CA PHE A 40 15.04 -1.79 4.79
C PHE A 40 13.91 -0.76 4.82
N ILE A 41 13.26 -0.61 3.67
CA ILE A 41 11.97 0.05 3.54
C ILE A 41 10.92 -1.03 3.26
N GLU A 42 9.77 -0.93 3.89
CA GLU A 42 8.61 -1.79 3.63
C GLU A 42 7.60 -1.07 2.77
N LEU A 43 7.22 -1.68 1.64
CA LEU A 43 6.09 -1.28 0.82
C LEU A 43 4.90 -2.18 1.16
N ASN A 44 3.84 -1.61 1.74
CA ASN A 44 2.53 -2.24 1.78
C ASN A 44 1.68 -1.69 0.64
N PHE A 45 1.09 -2.54 -0.20
CA PHE A 45 0.21 -2.13 -1.29
C PHE A 45 -1.12 -2.87 -1.25
N ASP A 46 -2.15 -2.25 -1.81
CA ASP A 46 -3.46 -2.86 -2.05
C ASP A 46 -4.12 -2.26 -3.30
N GLY A 47 -4.84 -3.10 -4.03
CA GLY A 47 -5.66 -2.73 -5.16
C GLY A 47 -7.07 -3.28 -5.02
N SER A 48 -8.07 -2.42 -5.22
CA SER A 48 -9.48 -2.78 -5.05
C SER A 48 -10.28 -2.54 -6.33
N SER A 49 -11.33 -3.34 -6.53
CA SER A 49 -12.30 -3.15 -7.61
C SER A 49 -13.72 -3.35 -7.12
N MET A 50 -14.62 -2.44 -7.49
CA MET A 50 -16.06 -2.55 -7.27
C MET A 50 -16.65 -3.45 -8.36
N LYS A 51 -16.75 -4.75 -8.09
CA LYS A 51 -17.06 -5.87 -9.04
C LYS A 51 -15.81 -6.35 -9.79
N ASN A 52 -15.99 -7.32 -10.68
CA ASN A 52 -14.88 -7.96 -11.40
C ASN A 52 -15.27 -8.27 -12.86
N PRO A 53 -15.08 -7.33 -13.81
CA PRO A 53 -14.46 -6.00 -13.67
C PRO A 53 -15.43 -4.89 -13.21
N GLY A 54 -14.89 -3.77 -12.74
CA GLY A 54 -15.63 -2.55 -12.40
C GLY A 54 -14.71 -1.39 -12.01
N PRO A 55 -15.23 -0.26 -11.51
CA PRO A 55 -14.40 0.86 -11.05
C PRO A 55 -13.37 0.40 -10.01
N SER A 56 -12.10 0.74 -10.23
CA SER A 56 -10.98 0.25 -9.43
C SER A 56 -10.03 1.36 -9.01
N GLY A 57 -9.32 1.10 -7.93
CA GLY A 57 -8.29 1.98 -7.39
C GLY A 57 -7.12 1.20 -6.83
N ILE A 58 -6.00 1.89 -6.69
CA ILE A 58 -4.77 1.38 -6.10
C ILE A 58 -4.34 2.26 -4.94
N GLY A 59 -3.58 1.71 -4.01
CA GLY A 59 -2.93 2.47 -2.96
C GLY A 59 -1.79 1.71 -2.31
N GLY A 60 -1.00 2.44 -1.54
CA GLY A 60 0.07 1.86 -0.76
C GLY A 60 0.86 2.89 0.04
N GLY A 61 1.73 2.37 0.90
CA GLY A 61 2.60 3.17 1.76
C GLY A 61 3.98 2.55 1.87
N LEU A 62 4.99 3.41 1.95
CA LEU A 62 6.37 3.03 2.24
C LEU A 62 6.72 3.43 3.67
N ARG A 63 7.31 2.50 4.43
CA ARG A 63 7.71 2.70 5.83
C ARG A 63 9.20 2.48 6.04
N ASP A 64 9.80 3.31 6.89
CA ASP A 64 11.19 3.14 7.33
C ASP A 64 11.33 2.10 8.47
N GLU A 65 12.57 1.86 8.91
CA GLU A 65 12.93 0.96 10.01
C GLU A 65 12.36 1.35 11.38
N ASN A 66 11.87 2.59 11.53
CA ASN A 66 11.17 3.05 12.73
C ASN A 66 9.64 2.92 12.58
N GLY A 67 9.17 2.45 11.43
CA GLY A 67 7.77 2.33 11.05
C GLY A 67 7.11 3.63 10.60
N ASN A 68 7.89 4.71 10.41
CA ASN A 68 7.39 5.98 9.92
C ASN A 68 7.03 5.85 8.44
N ILE A 69 5.88 6.39 8.06
CA ILE A 69 5.49 6.48 6.66
C ILE A 69 6.35 7.57 6.00
N ILE A 70 7.13 7.19 4.99
CA ILE A 70 8.00 8.11 4.23
C ILE A 70 7.41 8.49 2.87
N ALA A 71 6.45 7.71 2.36
CA ALA A 71 5.67 8.02 1.18
C ALA A 71 4.36 7.23 1.16
N MET A 72 3.34 7.80 0.51
CA MET A 72 2.06 7.15 0.26
C MET A 72 1.61 7.45 -1.16
N PHE A 73 0.78 6.59 -1.71
CA PHE A 73 0.12 6.83 -2.99
C PHE A 73 -1.30 6.26 -2.98
N SER A 74 -2.16 6.87 -3.79
CA SER A 74 -3.50 6.40 -4.10
C SER A 74 -3.87 6.90 -5.50
N SER A 75 -4.54 6.09 -6.30
CA SER A 75 -4.99 6.52 -7.63
C SER A 75 -6.16 5.69 -8.13
N SER A 76 -7.05 6.33 -8.91
CA SER A 76 -8.04 5.59 -9.71
C SER A 76 -7.36 5.03 -10.95
N ILE A 77 -7.67 3.77 -11.28
CA ILE A 77 -7.18 3.11 -12.50
C ILE A 77 -8.29 2.90 -13.54
N GLY A 78 -9.44 3.57 -13.35
CA GLY A 78 -10.62 3.38 -14.19
C GLY A 78 -11.30 2.04 -13.94
N VAL A 79 -11.75 1.38 -15.01
CA VAL A 79 -12.38 0.06 -14.93
C VAL A 79 -11.31 -1.04 -15.00
N GLY A 80 -11.29 -1.91 -14.01
CA GLY A 80 -10.36 -3.03 -13.91
C GLY A 80 -10.92 -4.20 -13.10
N ASP A 81 -10.21 -5.32 -13.15
CA ASP A 81 -10.40 -6.44 -12.24
C ASP A 81 -9.51 -6.29 -10.99
N SER A 82 -9.82 -7.06 -9.94
CA SER A 82 -9.06 -7.01 -8.69
C SER A 82 -7.60 -7.38 -8.88
N LEU A 83 -7.27 -8.33 -9.76
CA LEU A 83 -5.88 -8.73 -10.01
C LEU A 83 -5.07 -7.59 -10.65
N ARG A 84 -5.64 -6.91 -11.65
CA ARG A 84 -5.06 -5.74 -12.29
C ARG A 84 -4.82 -4.62 -11.29
N ALA A 85 -5.78 -4.37 -10.40
CA ALA A 85 -5.61 -3.37 -9.35
C ALA A 85 -4.41 -3.72 -8.44
N GLN A 86 -4.32 -4.96 -7.96
CA GLN A 86 -3.22 -5.40 -7.10
C GLN A 86 -1.85 -5.30 -7.78
N VAL A 87 -1.76 -5.72 -9.06
CA VAL A 87 -0.50 -5.63 -9.83
C VAL A 87 -0.08 -4.17 -10.03
N LEU A 88 -1.02 -3.29 -10.37
CA LEU A 88 -0.71 -1.86 -10.57
C LEU A 88 -0.34 -1.17 -9.26
N ALA A 89 -0.95 -1.54 -8.14
CA ALA A 89 -0.58 -1.05 -6.82
C ALA A 89 0.87 -1.43 -6.46
N ALA A 90 1.26 -2.69 -6.69
CA ALA A 90 2.63 -3.14 -6.48
C ALA A 90 3.63 -2.39 -7.39
N LEU A 91 3.30 -2.25 -8.69
CA LEU A 91 4.15 -1.57 -9.66
C LEU A 91 4.40 -0.11 -9.29
N GLU A 92 3.33 0.61 -8.95
CA GLU A 92 3.41 2.01 -8.52
C GLU A 92 4.26 2.14 -7.26
N GLY A 93 4.05 1.27 -6.25
CA GLY A 93 4.84 1.29 -5.03
C GLY A 93 6.34 1.03 -5.27
N VAL A 94 6.69 0.11 -6.16
CA VAL A 94 8.08 -0.15 -6.55
C VAL A 94 8.68 1.05 -7.29
N GLN A 95 7.91 1.72 -8.15
CA GLN A 95 8.34 2.94 -8.81
C GLN A 95 8.62 4.06 -7.79
N ARG A 96 7.75 4.25 -6.79
CA ARG A 96 7.98 5.20 -5.69
C ARG A 96 9.23 4.87 -4.88
N ALA A 97 9.47 3.59 -4.57
CA ALA A 97 10.69 3.15 -3.90
C ALA A 97 11.94 3.50 -4.73
N LYS A 98 11.88 3.33 -6.05
CA LYS A 98 12.97 3.66 -6.97
C LYS A 98 13.24 5.17 -7.01
N ASP A 99 12.19 5.99 -7.05
CA ASP A 99 12.29 7.45 -7.04
C ASP A 99 12.95 7.95 -5.74
N LEU A 100 12.64 7.30 -4.62
CA LEU A 100 13.27 7.52 -3.31
C LEU A 100 14.68 6.90 -3.16
N LYS A 101 15.20 6.26 -4.22
CA LYS A 101 16.51 5.60 -4.25
C LYS A 101 16.66 4.50 -3.18
N VAL A 102 15.56 3.87 -2.79
CA VAL A 102 15.55 2.74 -1.85
C VAL A 102 16.40 1.61 -2.41
N LYS A 103 17.30 1.08 -1.57
CA LYS A 103 18.21 -0.01 -1.95
C LYS A 103 17.76 -1.38 -1.50
N LYS A 104 17.04 -1.45 -0.39
CA LYS A 104 16.51 -2.68 0.20
C LYS A 104 15.03 -2.49 0.46
N LEU A 105 14.21 -3.18 -0.31
CA LEU A 105 12.76 -3.06 -0.27
C LEU A 105 12.16 -4.41 0.13
N ILE A 106 11.28 -4.40 1.12
CA ILE A 106 10.37 -5.49 1.45
C ILE A 106 9.03 -5.11 0.80
N VAL A 107 8.40 -6.04 0.08
CA VAL A 107 7.12 -5.81 -0.58
C VAL A 107 6.07 -6.73 0.02
N GLU A 108 5.03 -6.14 0.57
CA GLU A 108 3.91 -6.83 1.18
C GLU A 108 2.58 -6.41 0.54
N GLY A 109 1.73 -7.40 0.26
CA GLY A 109 0.38 -7.20 -0.24
C GLY A 109 -0.50 -8.39 0.16
N ASP A 110 -1.80 -8.23 0.05
CA ASP A 110 -2.81 -9.23 0.41
C ASP A 110 -3.05 -10.28 -0.71
N SER A 111 -2.57 -10.02 -1.93
CA SER A 111 -2.69 -10.93 -3.07
C SER A 111 -1.53 -11.91 -3.13
N MET A 112 -1.78 -13.16 -2.70
CA MET A 112 -0.80 -14.25 -2.82
C MET A 112 -0.29 -14.44 -4.25
N VAL A 113 -1.15 -14.21 -5.27
CA VAL A 113 -0.75 -14.31 -6.69
C VAL A 113 0.30 -13.26 -7.02
N VAL A 114 0.06 -12.00 -6.69
CA VAL A 114 1.00 -10.91 -6.99
C VAL A 114 2.30 -11.08 -6.19
N VAL A 115 2.20 -11.42 -4.91
CA VAL A 115 3.37 -11.70 -4.06
C VAL A 115 4.17 -12.89 -4.60
N SER A 116 3.52 -13.91 -5.17
CA SER A 116 4.23 -15.05 -5.78
C SER A 116 5.02 -14.65 -7.03
N TRP A 117 4.47 -13.78 -7.88
CA TRP A 117 5.16 -13.28 -9.08
C TRP A 117 6.37 -12.41 -8.73
N LEU A 118 6.29 -11.63 -7.65
CA LEU A 118 7.42 -10.84 -7.16
C LEU A 118 8.56 -11.68 -6.58
N LYS A 119 8.29 -12.93 -6.19
CA LYS A 119 9.28 -13.86 -5.63
C LYS A 119 10.01 -14.68 -6.69
N GLU A 120 9.51 -14.74 -7.93
CA GLU A 120 10.16 -15.54 -8.96
C GLU A 120 11.56 -14.99 -9.29
N ASP A 121 12.54 -15.84 -9.01
CA ASP A 121 13.95 -15.52 -8.90
C ASP A 121 14.58 -15.35 -10.29
N ASN A 122 15.39 -14.30 -10.45
CA ASN A 122 16.30 -14.04 -11.57
C ASN A 122 17.47 -15.05 -11.59
N SER A 123 17.20 -16.34 -11.40
CA SER A 123 18.19 -17.42 -11.48
C SER A 123 18.61 -17.75 -12.93
N LYS A 124 18.21 -16.93 -13.92
CA LYS A 124 18.49 -17.13 -15.35
C LYS A 124 18.75 -15.84 -16.13
N LEU A 125 19.58 -14.93 -15.61
CA LEU A 125 20.27 -13.93 -16.44
C LEU A 125 21.78 -13.98 -16.18
#